data_AF-A0A452RI41-F1
#
_entry.id   AF-A0A452RI41-F1
#
_cell.length_a   1.000
_cell.length_b   1.000
_cell.length_c   1.000
_cell.angle_alpha   90.00
_cell.angle_beta   90.00
_cell.angle_gamma   90.00
#
_symmetry.space_group_name_H-M   'P 1'
#
loop_
_entity.id
_entity.type
_entity.pdbx_description
1 polymer ?
#
loop_
_entity_poly.entity_id
_entity_poly.type
_entity_poly.pdbx_seq_one_letter_code
_entity_poly.pdbx_strand_id
1 'polypeptide(L)' 'EMESVLALGGLVLLRDSVEWEGRSLLKALIKKSALCGEQVHILGCEVSEDEFREGFDSSINSR' A
#
# COMPACT_ATOMS: atom_id res chain seq x y z
N GLU A 1 -8.24 16.64 6.70
CA GLU A 1 -7.07 15.75 6.85
C GLU A 1 -6.96 14.72 5.72
N MET A 2 -7.47 13.48 5.80
CA MET A 2 -7.26 12.48 4.73
C MET A 2 -8.30 12.50 3.60
N GLU A 3 -9.59 12.61 3.95
CA GLU A 3 -10.69 12.68 2.99
C GLU A 3 -10.56 13.87 2.02
N SER A 4 -10.01 14.98 2.50
CA SER A 4 -9.74 16.18 1.69
C SER A 4 -8.64 15.94 0.63
N VAL A 5 -7.64 15.10 0.96
CA VAL A 5 -6.58 14.72 0.01
C VAL A 5 -7.14 13.80 -1.06
N LEU A 6 -7.97 12.83 -0.66
CA LEU A 6 -8.60 11.88 -1.58
C LEU A 6 -9.60 12.56 -2.54
N ALA A 7 -10.37 13.53 -2.05
CA ALA A 7 -11.34 14.27 -2.85
C ALA A 7 -10.71 15.11 -3.99
N LEU A 8 -9.41 15.37 -3.95
CA LEU A 8 -8.68 16.14 -4.96
C LEU A 8 -7.83 15.26 -5.90
N GLY A 9 -8.00 13.92 -5.85
CA GLY A 9 -7.13 13.00 -6.59
C GLY A 9 -5.71 12.93 -6.01
N GLY A 10 -5.56 13.18 -4.70
CA GLY A 10 -4.27 13.14 -4.01
C GLY A 10 -3.71 11.74 -3.79
N LEU A 11 -2.43 11.68 -3.47
CA LEU A 11 -1.70 10.44 -3.17
C LEU A 11 -1.58 10.24 -1.66
N VAL A 12 -1.84 9.01 -1.20
CA VAL A 12 -1.66 8.60 0.20
C VAL A 12 -0.61 7.49 0.26
N LEU A 13 0.45 7.71 1.03
CA LEU A 13 1.44 6.68 1.34
C LEU A 13 1.13 6.07 2.71
N LEU A 14 0.82 4.78 2.73
CA LEU A 14 0.65 4.02 3.98
C LEU A 14 1.93 3.27 4.30
N ARG A 15 2.57 3.62 5.41
CA ARG A 15 3.68 2.86 5.99
C ARG A 15 3.12 2.02 7.13
N ASP A 16 3.35 0.72 7.10
CA ASP A 16 2.96 -0.21 8.14
C ASP A 16 4.16 -0.79 8.88
N SER A 17 3.87 -1.55 9.94
CA SER A 17 4.86 -2.32 10.71
C SER A 17 4.27 -3.68 11.10
N VAL A 18 5.11 -4.55 11.66
CA VAL A 18 4.66 -5.88 12.13
C VAL A 18 3.63 -5.75 13.26
N GLU A 19 3.75 -4.71 14.08
CA GLU A 19 2.83 -4.41 15.19
C GLU A 19 1.50 -3.80 14.71
N TRP A 20 1.53 -3.11 13.56
CA TRP A 20 0.37 -2.40 12.99
C TRP A 20 0.26 -2.66 11.50
N GLU A 21 -0.44 -3.74 11.14
CA GLU A 21 -0.66 -4.11 9.74
C GLU A 21 -1.55 -3.08 9.03
N GLY A 22 -0.98 -2.37 8.05
CA GLY A 22 -1.69 -1.35 7.27
C GLY A 22 -2.75 -1.93 6.33
N ARG A 23 -2.69 -3.23 6.05
CA ARG A 23 -3.62 -3.91 5.14
C ARG A 23 -5.08 -3.79 5.60
N SER A 24 -5.33 -3.80 6.90
CA SER A 24 -6.70 -3.64 7.42
C SER A 24 -7.28 -2.26 7.11
N LEU A 25 -6.46 -1.21 7.24
CA LEU A 25 -6.84 0.15 6.87
C LEU A 25 -7.03 0.27 5.34
N LEU A 26 -6.10 -0.28 4.56
CA LEU A 26 -6.20 -0.28 3.09
C LEU A 26 -7.49 -0.96 2.61
N LYS A 27 -7.83 -2.12 3.18
CA LYS A 27 -9.08 -2.84 2.90
C LYS A 27 -10.31 -2.01 3.25
N ALA A 28 -10.29 -1.29 4.38
CA ALA A 28 -11.41 -0.43 4.79
C ALA A 28 -11.62 0.74 3.81
N LEU A 29 -10.54 1.36 3.32
CA LEU A 29 -10.60 2.44 2.33
C LEU A 29 -11.14 1.94 0.99
N ILE A 30 -10.62 0.82 0.49
CA ILE A 30 -11.11 0.18 -0.74
C ILE A 30 -12.60 -0.15 -0.62
N LYS A 31 -13.01 -0.74 0.50
CA LYS A 31 -14.42 -1.08 0.76
C LYS A 31 -15.30 0.16 0.75
N LYS A 32 -14.84 1.27 1.36
CA LYS A 32 -15.58 2.54 1.37
C LYS A 32 -15.78 3.05 -0.06
N SER A 33 -14.72 3.16 -0.85
CA SER A 33 -14.79 3.60 -2.25
C SER A 33 -15.73 2.74 -3.09
N ALA A 34 -15.62 1.41 -2.96
CA ALA A 34 -16.52 0.48 -3.65
C ALA A 34 -18.00 0.68 -3.27
N LEU A 35 -18.29 0.91 -1.98
CA LEU A 35 -19.66 1.19 -1.51
C LEU A 35 -20.20 2.55 -1.99
N CYS A 36 -19.32 3.52 -2.24
CA CYS A 36 -19.67 4.80 -2.85
C CYS A 36 -19.88 4.71 -4.37
N GLY A 37 -19.68 3.53 -4.97
CA GLY A 37 -19.81 3.32 -6.42
C GLY A 37 -18.61 3.82 -7.23
N GLU A 38 -17.48 4.10 -6.57
CA GLU A 38 -16.24 4.50 -7.23
C GLU A 38 -15.58 3.31 -7.93
N GLN A 39 -14.93 3.56 -9.06
CA GLN A 39 -14.12 2.53 -9.73
C GLN A 39 -12.80 2.38 -9.00
N VAL A 40 -12.54 1.18 -8.45
CA VAL A 40 -11.30 0.88 -7.71
C VAL A 40 -10.45 -0.08 -8.53
N HIS A 41 -9.18 0.29 -8.75
CA HIS A 41 -8.17 -0.56 -9.39
C HIS A 41 -7.14 -0.99 -8.36
N ILE A 42 -6.84 -2.29 -8.29
CA ILE A 42 -5.87 -2.85 -7.35
C ILE A 42 -4.72 -3.47 -8.15
N LEU A 43 -3.51 -2.97 -7.93
CA LEU A 43 -2.27 -3.60 -8.39
C LEU A 43 -1.53 -4.17 -7.18
N GLY A 44 -1.34 -5.48 -7.17
CA GLY A 44 -0.52 -6.16 -6.17
C GLY A 44 0.90 -6.37 -6.69
N CYS A 45 1.90 -5.99 -5.88
CA CYS A 45 3.31 -6.28 -6.13
C CYS A 45 3.86 -7.15 -4.99
N GLU A 46 3.09 -8.17 -4.59
CA GLU A 46 3.56 -9.13 -3.60
C GLU A 46 4.66 -9.97 -4.26
N VAL A 47 5.89 -9.75 -3.83
CA VAL A 47 7.06 -10.54 -4.20
C VAL A 47 7.65 -11.13 -2.92
N SER A 48 8.21 -12.32 -3.00
CA SER A 48 8.93 -12.89 -1.86
C SER A 48 10.13 -12.00 -1.50
N GLU A 49 10.60 -12.05 -0.24
CA GLU A 49 11.84 -11.35 0.12
C GLU A 49 13.01 -11.82 -0.76
N ASP A 50 13.04 -13.11 -1.10
CA ASP A 50 14.06 -13.68 -1.98
C ASP A 50 14.02 -13.10 -3.39
N GLU A 51 12.84 -13.02 -4.02
CA GLU A 51 12.66 -12.37 -5.33
C GLU A 51 12.91 -10.86 -5.28
N PHE A 52 12.53 -10.20 -4.19
CA PHE A 52 12.82 -8.78 -4.01
C PHE A 52 14.32 -8.53 -3.94
N ARG A 53 15.07 -9.44 -3.31
CA ARG A 53 16.52 -9.30 -3.07
C ARG A 53 17.38 -9.83 -4.22
N GLU A 54 16.78 -10.53 -5.18
CA GLU A 54 17.48 -11.04 -6.36
C GLU A 54 18.13 -9.89 -7.15
N GLY A 55 19.44 -10.01 -7.39
CA GLY A 55 20.21 -9.00 -8.14
C GLY A 55 20.69 -7.79 -7.34
N PHE A 56 20.34 -7.65 -6.05
CA PHE A 56 20.95 -6.62 -5.19
C PHE A 56 22.29 -7.10 -4.61
N ASP A 57 23.30 -6.23 -4.67
CA ASP A 57 24.58 -6.43 -3.98
C ASP A 57 24.37 -6.52 -2.46
N SER A 58 25.24 -7.29 -1.79
CA SER A 58 25.18 -7.51 -0.34
C SER A 58 25.26 -6.22 0.50
N SER A 59 25.82 -5.14 -0.05
CA SER A 59 25.91 -3.82 0.57
C SER A 59 24.60 -3.02 0.56
N ILE A 60 23.69 -3.30 -0.39
CA ILE A 60 22.36 -2.70 -0.47
C ILE A 60 21.40 -3.45 0.45
N ASN A 61 21.61 -4.75 0.58
CA ASN A 61 20.77 -5.69 1.32
C ASN A 61 20.93 -5.66 2.85
N SER A 62 21.69 -4.72 3.43
CA SER A 62 22.03 -4.69 4.86
C SER A 62 21.48 -3.49 5.65
N ARG A 63 20.46 -2.77 5.14
CA ARG A 63 19.88 -1.59 5.80
C ARG A 63 18.40 -1.71 6.06
#